data_AF-A0A2T2V9J2-F1
#
_entry.id   AF-A0A2T2V9J2-F1
#
_cell.length_a   1.000
_cell.length_b   1.000
_cell.length_c   1.000
_cell.angle_alpha   90.00
_cell.angle_beta   90.00
_cell.angle_gamma   90.00
#
_symmetry.space_group_name_H-M   'P 1'
#
loop_
_entity.id
_entity.type
_entity.pdbx_description
1 polymer ?
#
loop_
_entity_poly.entity_id
_entity_poly.type
_entity_poly.pdbx_seq_one_letter_code
_entity_poly.pdbx_strand_id
1 'polypeptide(L)'
;MRLTDLLKMAVANLRRNRARSVLTLVGVMIGAAALLALLSYGSGVQRAVRGEFNALRLYNTLRVTSSPSALDKVGGLAFRPDSTQPDTARTPVTDSLLTEIRGLGGVMAAYPEIGFPVQIQHGTGNGARAVVANAEAIPMRFRQLKAYRPARGTFFDSTGAQALLASPSMARRLGYDRPGNAVGDTVTLTTATLDLGEIGAAATMLQRGLSGLPIEKKNYPMRVAGLLSEEKAALSGFSRVLVPLGTAREMQ
;
A
#
# COMPACT_ATOMS: atom_id res chain seq x y z
N MET A 1 -69.60 17.11 2.57
CA MET A 1 -68.45 17.72 3.28
C MET A 1 -67.27 17.76 2.33
N ARG A 2 -66.59 18.91 2.18
CA ARG A 2 -65.44 19.02 1.25
C ARG A 2 -64.15 18.62 1.98
N LEU A 3 -63.24 17.92 1.30
CA LEU A 3 -61.93 17.51 1.85
C LEU A 3 -61.14 18.72 2.41
N THR A 4 -61.35 19.89 1.81
CA THR A 4 -60.78 21.17 2.25
C THR A 4 -61.25 21.61 3.63
N ASP A 5 -62.49 21.30 4.02
CA ASP A 5 -63.01 21.64 5.36
C ASP A 5 -62.44 20.70 6.41
N LEU A 6 -62.27 19.41 6.09
CA LEU A 6 -61.62 18.44 6.97
C LEU A 6 -60.15 18.84 7.24
N LEU A 7 -59.42 19.29 6.22
CA LEU A 7 -58.05 19.77 6.37
C LEU A 7 -57.97 21.02 7.26
N LYS A 8 -58.88 21.99 7.06
CA LYS A 8 -58.96 23.21 7.88
C LYS A 8 -59.24 22.89 9.34
N MET A 9 -60.16 21.96 9.61
CA MET A 9 -60.47 21.51 10.98
C MET A 9 -59.28 20.79 11.63
N ALA A 10 -58.57 19.92 10.90
CA ALA A 10 -57.39 19.23 11.40
C ALA A 10 -56.25 20.20 11.77
N VAL A 11 -55.97 21.19 10.91
CA VAL A 11 -54.94 22.22 11.16
C VAL A 11 -55.32 23.12 12.34
N ALA A 12 -56.60 23.48 12.49
CA ALA A 12 -57.08 24.24 13.65
C ALA A 12 -56.87 23.47 14.97
N ASN A 13 -57.13 22.17 14.97
CA ASN A 13 -56.89 21.29 16.13
C ASN A 13 -55.40 21.15 16.48
N LEU A 14 -54.52 21.01 15.48
CA LEU A 14 -53.06 21.02 15.68
C LEU A 14 -52.58 22.36 16.27
N ARG A 15 -53.13 23.49 15.81
CA ARG A 15 -52.82 24.84 16.32
C ARG A 15 -53.36 25.12 17.73
N ARG A 16 -54.38 24.40 18.19
CA ARG A 16 -54.92 24.54 19.56
C ARG A 16 -54.06 23.83 20.59
N ASN A 17 -53.49 22.67 20.22
CA ASN A 17 -52.59 21.88 21.08
C ASN A 17 -51.14 21.90 20.57
N ARG A 18 -50.56 23.11 20.48
CA ARG A 18 -49.22 23.32 19.88
C ARG A 18 -48.11 22.54 20.56
N ALA A 19 -48.09 22.51 21.90
CA ALA A 19 -47.02 21.84 22.65
C ALA A 19 -46.97 20.33 22.36
N ARG A 20 -48.12 19.65 22.41
CA ARG A 20 -48.23 18.21 22.13
C ARG A 20 -47.91 17.89 20.66
N SER A 21 -48.42 18.72 19.75
CA SER A 21 -48.21 18.53 18.30
C SER A 21 -46.74 18.75 17.91
N VAL A 22 -46.06 19.73 18.52
CA VAL A 22 -44.63 19.97 18.30
C VAL A 22 -43.79 18.84 18.89
N LEU A 23 -44.08 18.38 20.11
CA LEU A 23 -43.30 17.32 20.75
C LEU A 23 -43.37 15.99 19.99
N THR A 24 -44.55 15.65 19.47
CA THR A 24 -44.74 14.46 18.62
C THR A 24 -44.04 14.59 17.27
N LEU A 25 -44.12 15.77 16.63
CA LEU A 25 -43.40 16.04 15.39
C LEU A 25 -41.89 15.94 15.57
N VAL A 26 -41.36 16.50 16.66
CA VAL A 26 -39.93 16.43 17.01
C VAL A 26 -39.51 14.98 17.25
N GLY A 27 -40.30 14.19 17.98
CA GLY A 27 -40.01 12.78 18.20
C GLY A 27 -39.90 11.98 16.91
N VAL A 28 -40.85 12.15 15.98
CA VAL A 28 -40.82 11.49 14.66
C VAL A 28 -39.63 11.98 13.83
N MET A 29 -39.33 13.28 13.84
CA MET A 29 -38.20 13.85 13.09
C MET A 29 -36.85 13.33 13.60
N ILE A 30 -36.65 13.26 14.91
CA ILE A 30 -35.41 12.71 15.50
C ILE A 30 -35.29 11.23 15.14
N GLY A 31 -36.38 10.46 15.24
CA GLY A 31 -36.38 9.04 14.87
C GLY A 31 -36.03 8.80 13.39
N ALA A 32 -36.67 9.54 12.49
CA ALA A 32 -36.38 9.45 11.05
C ALA A 32 -34.96 9.90 10.73
N ALA A 33 -34.48 10.99 11.34
CA ALA A 33 -33.12 11.49 11.14
C ALA A 33 -32.07 10.50 11.62
N ALA A 34 -32.25 9.88 12.80
CA ALA A 34 -31.34 8.86 13.32
C ALA A 34 -31.25 7.63 12.42
N LEU A 35 -32.40 7.16 11.90
CA LEU A 35 -32.44 6.02 10.98
C LEU A 35 -31.75 6.33 9.65
N LEU A 36 -32.00 7.52 9.07
CA LEU A 36 -31.34 7.96 7.84
C LEU A 36 -29.84 8.16 8.02
N ALA A 37 -29.41 8.70 9.17
CA ALA A 37 -28.01 8.87 9.52
C ALA A 37 -27.29 7.51 9.61
N LEU A 38 -27.89 6.54 10.32
CA LEU A 38 -27.32 5.20 10.45
C LEU A 38 -27.21 4.49 9.09
N LEU A 39 -28.25 4.57 8.25
CA LEU A 39 -28.24 3.96 6.92
C LEU A 39 -27.19 4.62 5.99
N SER A 40 -27.10 5.95 6.03
CA SER A 40 -26.12 6.71 5.24
C SER A 40 -24.69 6.40 5.69
N TYR A 41 -24.45 6.37 7.00
CA TYR A 41 -23.16 6.01 7.57
C TYR A 41 -22.79 4.57 7.25
N GLY A 42 -23.69 3.60 7.48
CA GLY A 42 -23.44 2.19 7.21
C GLY A 42 -23.11 1.94 5.74
N SER A 43 -23.90 2.51 4.82
CA SER A 43 -23.60 2.42 3.38
C SER A 43 -22.32 3.17 2.98
N GLY A 44 -22.03 4.30 3.63
CA GLY A 44 -20.79 5.07 3.43
C GLY A 44 -19.55 4.28 3.81
N VAL A 45 -19.52 3.72 5.02
CA VAL A 45 -18.43 2.88 5.51
C VAL A 45 -18.29 1.63 4.64
N GLN A 46 -19.39 0.98 4.28
CA GLN A 46 -19.32 -0.20 3.41
C GLN A 46 -18.74 0.15 2.03
N ARG A 47 -19.07 1.30 1.45
CA ARG A 47 -18.47 1.76 0.18
C ARG A 47 -16.99 2.10 0.35
N ALA A 48 -16.61 2.78 1.44
CA ALA A 48 -15.22 3.12 1.73
C ALA A 48 -14.38 1.85 1.86
N VAL A 49 -14.82 0.90 2.70
CA VAL A 49 -14.15 -0.39 2.89
C VAL A 49 -14.12 -1.19 1.59
N ARG A 50 -15.22 -1.31 0.84
CA ARG A 50 -15.19 -2.02 -0.45
C ARG A 50 -14.26 -1.36 -1.47
N GLY A 51 -14.20 -0.03 -1.51
CA GLY A 51 -13.26 0.73 -2.34
C GLY A 51 -11.81 0.39 -1.97
N GLU A 52 -11.53 0.34 -0.68
CA GLU A 52 -10.23 -0.01 -0.10
C GLU A 52 -9.81 -1.46 -0.44
N PHE A 53 -10.70 -2.43 -0.23
CA PHE A 53 -10.47 -3.84 -0.59
C PHE A 53 -10.30 -4.05 -2.10
N ASN A 54 -11.06 -3.33 -2.93
CA ASN A 54 -10.90 -3.36 -4.39
C ASN A 54 -9.58 -2.71 -4.82
N ALA A 55 -9.14 -1.64 -4.16
CA ALA A 55 -7.85 -1.00 -4.40
C ALA A 55 -6.68 -1.95 -4.08
N LEU A 56 -6.81 -2.75 -3.03
CA LEU A 56 -5.83 -3.79 -2.67
C LEU A 56 -5.86 -5.02 -3.58
N ARG A 57 -6.93 -5.22 -4.37
CA ARG A 57 -7.16 -6.41 -5.20
C ARG A 57 -6.90 -7.74 -4.46
N LEU A 58 -7.30 -7.81 -3.18
CA LEU A 58 -7.19 -9.01 -2.35
C LEU A 58 -7.90 -10.24 -2.95
N TYR A 59 -8.86 -10.04 -3.87
CA TYR A 59 -9.60 -11.13 -4.51
C TYR A 59 -8.81 -11.94 -5.53
N ASN A 60 -7.79 -11.34 -6.18
CA ASN A 60 -7.06 -11.96 -7.29
C ASN A 60 -5.54 -12.04 -7.05
N THR A 61 -5.11 -11.95 -5.79
CA THR A 61 -3.69 -12.01 -5.42
C THR A 61 -3.50 -13.15 -4.42
N LEU A 62 -2.71 -14.15 -4.79
CA LEU A 62 -2.31 -15.23 -3.91
C LEU A 62 -0.86 -15.02 -3.50
N ARG A 63 -0.61 -14.86 -2.20
CA ARG A 63 0.74 -14.80 -1.66
C ARG A 63 1.14 -16.19 -1.21
N VAL A 64 2.22 -16.72 -1.77
CA VAL A 64 2.77 -18.03 -1.43
C VAL A 64 3.99 -17.80 -0.54
N THR A 65 3.94 -18.30 0.70
CA THR A 65 5.04 -18.21 1.67
C THR A 65 5.44 -19.61 2.13
N SER A 66 6.74 -19.84 2.37
CA SER A 66 7.25 -21.12 2.90
C SER A 66 7.09 -21.26 4.41
N SER A 67 6.76 -20.18 5.12
CA SER A 67 6.46 -20.19 6.55
C SER A 67 4.98 -19.89 6.81
N PRO A 68 4.34 -20.58 7.77
CA PRO A 68 3.05 -20.17 8.29
C PRO A 68 3.17 -18.75 8.85
N SER A 69 2.33 -17.85 8.37
CA SER A 69 2.31 -16.46 8.81
C SER A 69 2.11 -16.36 10.32
N ALA A 70 2.72 -15.37 10.97
CA ALA A 70 2.51 -15.12 12.41
C ALA A 70 1.02 -14.94 12.80
N LEU A 71 0.13 -14.64 11.83
CA LEU A 71 -1.32 -14.63 12.03
C LEU A 71 -1.92 -16.03 12.32
N ASP A 72 -1.33 -17.12 11.84
CA ASP A 72 -1.77 -18.49 12.20
C ASP A 72 -1.52 -18.78 13.68
N LYS A 73 -0.57 -18.06 14.31
CA LYS A 73 -0.29 -18.17 15.74
C LYS A 73 -1.22 -17.31 16.62
N VAL A 74 -1.89 -16.31 16.06
CA VAL A 74 -2.78 -15.40 16.81
C VAL A 74 -4.13 -16.06 17.11
N GLY A 75 -4.56 -17.03 16.29
CA GLY A 75 -5.76 -17.83 16.52
C GLY A 75 -5.57 -19.09 17.38
N GLY A 76 -4.31 -19.43 17.74
CA GLY A 76 -3.97 -20.61 18.52
C GLY A 76 -3.22 -20.23 19.80
N LEU A 77 -3.92 -20.21 20.94
CA LEU A 77 -3.40 -19.99 22.29
C LEU A 77 -2.41 -21.07 22.79
N ALA A 78 -1.62 -21.70 21.92
CA ALA A 78 -0.57 -22.62 22.30
C ALA A 78 0.80 -21.93 22.24
N PHE A 79 1.15 -21.25 23.33
CA PHE A 79 2.55 -21.13 23.72
C PHE A 79 3.04 -22.56 24.00
N ARG A 80 3.54 -23.25 22.97
CA ARG A 80 4.36 -24.44 23.12
C ARG A 80 5.81 -23.98 23.04
N PRO A 81 6.48 -23.67 24.16
CA PRO A 81 7.91 -23.74 24.18
C PRO A 81 8.25 -25.24 24.07
N ASP A 82 9.19 -25.54 23.19
CA ASP A 82 9.76 -26.87 22.96
C ASP A 82 9.03 -27.78 21.97
N SER A 83 9.57 -27.82 20.76
CA SER A 83 9.84 -29.08 20.07
C SER A 83 10.91 -28.84 19.01
N THR A 84 12.08 -29.42 19.27
CA THR A 84 13.05 -29.92 18.29
C THR A 84 12.40 -30.94 17.36
N GLN A 85 11.37 -30.53 16.61
CA GLN A 85 10.86 -31.27 15.47
C GLN A 85 11.70 -30.82 14.26
N PRO A 86 12.39 -31.71 13.54
CA PRO A 86 13.02 -31.34 12.28
C PRO A 86 11.92 -30.74 11.38
N ASP A 87 12.17 -29.58 10.78
CA ASP A 87 11.35 -29.00 9.72
C ASP A 87 11.16 -30.05 8.61
N THR A 88 10.15 -30.90 8.72
CA THR A 88 9.85 -31.88 7.68
C THR A 88 9.33 -31.10 6.48
N ALA A 89 10.22 -30.89 5.52
CA ALA A 89 9.97 -30.31 4.20
C ALA A 89 9.23 -28.96 4.21
N ARG A 90 9.90 -27.90 4.72
CA ARG A 90 9.62 -26.56 4.17
C ARG A 90 9.98 -26.63 2.68
N THR A 91 9.01 -26.79 1.80
CA THR A 91 9.25 -26.71 0.36
C THR A 91 9.77 -25.29 0.09
N PRO A 92 11.05 -25.12 -0.28
CA PRO A 92 11.56 -23.79 -0.55
C PRO A 92 10.78 -23.22 -1.74
N VAL A 93 10.44 -21.93 -1.66
CA VAL A 93 9.86 -21.21 -2.79
C VAL A 93 10.98 -20.99 -3.80
N THR A 94 11.18 -21.98 -4.66
CA THR A 94 12.23 -22.00 -5.68
C THR A 94 11.72 -21.36 -6.98
N ASP A 95 12.64 -20.86 -7.82
CA ASP A 95 12.30 -20.34 -9.15
C ASP A 95 11.60 -21.37 -10.06
N SER A 96 11.77 -22.67 -9.80
CA SER A 96 11.04 -23.75 -10.48
C SER A 96 9.54 -23.71 -10.17
N LEU A 97 9.16 -23.59 -8.90
CA LEU A 97 7.78 -23.43 -8.46
C LEU A 97 7.14 -22.18 -9.08
N LEU A 98 7.91 -21.09 -9.16
CA LEU A 98 7.44 -19.87 -9.80
C LEU A 98 7.09 -20.09 -11.28
N THR A 99 7.88 -20.90 -11.98
CA THR A 99 7.65 -21.23 -13.40
C THR A 99 6.42 -22.11 -13.58
N GLU A 100 6.21 -23.07 -12.69
CA GLU A 100 5.01 -23.91 -12.67
C GLU A 100 3.74 -23.09 -12.42
N ILE A 101 3.75 -22.20 -11.41
CA ILE A 101 2.61 -21.32 -11.11
C ILE A 101 2.31 -20.38 -12.28
N ARG A 102 3.33 -19.89 -12.99
CA ARG A 102 3.13 -19.08 -14.21
C ARG A 102 2.44 -19.84 -15.33
N GLY A 103 2.59 -21.16 -15.40
CA GLY A 103 1.98 -22.02 -16.40
C GLY A 103 0.50 -22.34 -16.15
N LEU A 104 0.00 -22.08 -14.93
CA LEU A 104 -1.38 -22.36 -14.57
C LEU A 104 -2.36 -21.42 -15.32
N GLY A 105 -3.41 -22.01 -15.89
CA GLY A 105 -4.47 -21.25 -16.56
C GLY A 105 -5.15 -20.26 -15.61
N GLY A 106 -5.24 -19.00 -16.03
CA GLY A 106 -5.83 -17.92 -15.22
C GLY A 106 -4.83 -17.09 -14.41
N VAL A 107 -3.55 -17.50 -14.33
CA VAL A 107 -2.51 -16.70 -13.67
C VAL A 107 -2.01 -15.58 -14.59
N MET A 108 -2.29 -14.34 -14.22
CA MET A 108 -1.85 -13.16 -14.99
C MET A 108 -0.33 -12.92 -14.85
N ALA A 109 0.21 -13.06 -13.64
CA ALA A 109 1.62 -12.91 -13.34
C ALA A 109 1.96 -13.59 -12.02
N ALA A 110 3.01 -14.40 -12.01
CA ALA A 110 3.66 -14.85 -10.77
C ALA A 110 5.07 -14.27 -10.72
N TYR A 111 5.45 -13.67 -9.60
CA TYR A 111 6.77 -13.05 -9.39
C TYR A 111 7.13 -13.13 -7.90
N PRO A 112 8.43 -13.13 -7.54
CA PRO A 112 8.83 -13.07 -6.16
C PRO A 112 8.49 -11.69 -5.57
N GLU A 113 7.98 -11.67 -4.35
CA GLU A 113 7.79 -10.42 -3.60
C GLU A 113 9.16 -9.93 -3.10
N ILE A 114 9.72 -8.95 -3.80
CA ILE A 114 11.01 -8.32 -3.44
C ILE A 114 10.71 -6.88 -3.02
N GLY A 115 10.96 -6.59 -1.74
CA GLY A 115 10.84 -5.26 -1.16
C GLY A 115 12.01 -4.98 -0.24
N PHE A 116 12.63 -3.81 -0.38
CA PHE A 116 13.77 -3.41 0.44
C PHE A 116 13.73 -1.90 0.74
N PRO A 117 14.23 -1.48 1.92
CA PRO A 117 14.32 -0.07 2.27
C PRO A 117 15.37 0.61 1.41
N VAL A 118 15.06 1.80 0.92
CA VAL A 118 15.94 2.64 0.10
C VAL A 118 15.89 4.07 0.57
N GLN A 119 16.99 4.79 0.42
CA GLN A 119 17.02 6.23 0.57
C GLN A 119 17.01 6.87 -0.82
N ILE A 120 16.02 7.72 -1.08
CA ILE A 120 15.89 8.44 -2.35
C ILE A 120 16.33 9.86 -2.12
N GLN A 121 17.32 10.31 -2.87
CA GLN A 121 17.88 11.64 -2.78
C GLN A 121 17.66 12.42 -4.07
N HIS A 122 17.15 13.65 -3.92
CA HIS A 122 17.01 14.61 -4.98
C HIS A 122 17.93 15.81 -4.72
N GLY A 123 18.69 16.21 -5.75
CA GLY A 123 19.71 17.26 -5.67
C GLY A 123 21.05 16.82 -5.05
N THR A 124 22.07 17.65 -5.21
CA THR A 124 23.43 17.45 -4.71
C THR A 124 23.87 18.60 -3.79
N GLY A 125 24.65 18.31 -2.75
CA GLY A 125 25.17 19.31 -1.81
C GLY A 125 24.16 19.77 -0.74
N ASN A 126 24.31 21.01 -0.27
CA ASN A 126 23.55 21.55 0.88
C ASN A 126 22.04 21.71 0.65
N GLY A 127 21.57 21.58 -0.60
CA GLY A 127 20.15 21.60 -0.96
C GLY A 127 19.53 20.22 -1.16
N ALA A 128 20.30 19.14 -0.94
CA ALA A 128 19.83 17.80 -1.22
C ALA A 128 18.75 17.35 -0.21
N ARG A 129 17.65 16.82 -0.75
CA ARG A 129 16.56 16.26 0.06
C ARG A 129 16.58 14.74 -0.07
N ALA A 130 16.80 14.07 1.05
CA ALA A 130 16.77 12.62 1.14
C ALA A 130 15.51 12.14 1.87
N VAL A 131 14.88 11.12 1.33
CA VAL A 131 13.64 10.53 1.85
C VAL A 131 13.79 9.03 1.89
N VAL A 132 13.51 8.42 3.04
CA VAL A 132 13.46 6.96 3.16
C VAL A 132 12.14 6.45 2.59
N ALA A 133 12.27 5.44 1.73
CA ALA A 133 11.20 4.79 1.00
C ALA A 133 11.39 3.27 1.03
N ASN A 134 10.35 2.52 0.67
CA ASN A 134 10.45 1.10 0.40
C ASN A 134 10.37 0.91 -1.12
N ALA A 135 11.43 0.39 -1.73
CA ALA A 135 11.41 -0.01 -3.12
C ALA A 135 10.69 -1.36 -3.24
N GLU A 136 9.72 -1.45 -4.14
CA GLU A 136 9.04 -2.72 -4.44
C GLU A 136 9.21 -3.07 -5.92
N ALA A 137 9.63 -4.31 -6.14
CA ALA A 137 9.83 -4.88 -7.45
C ALA A 137 8.50 -5.26 -8.11
N ILE A 138 8.24 -4.76 -9.32
CA ILE A 138 7.03 -5.12 -10.07
C ILE A 138 7.33 -5.67 -11.47
N PRO A 139 6.56 -6.65 -11.96
CA PRO A 139 6.75 -7.22 -13.29
C PRO A 139 6.15 -6.32 -14.38
N MET A 140 6.70 -6.41 -15.60
CA MET A 140 6.22 -5.60 -16.75
C MET A 140 4.75 -5.84 -17.12
N ARG A 141 4.22 -7.03 -16.82
CA ARG A 141 2.81 -7.37 -17.05
C ARG A 141 1.85 -6.41 -16.33
N PHE A 142 2.29 -5.77 -15.24
CA PHE A 142 1.47 -4.81 -14.49
C PHE A 142 1.12 -3.55 -15.28
N ARG A 143 1.82 -3.27 -16.39
CA ARG A 143 1.44 -2.20 -17.34
C ARG A 143 0.00 -2.33 -17.84
N GLN A 144 -0.55 -3.55 -17.91
CA GLN A 144 -1.93 -3.79 -18.34
C GLN A 144 -2.96 -3.36 -17.28
N LEU A 145 -2.54 -3.18 -16.03
CA LEU A 145 -3.42 -2.85 -14.92
C LEU A 145 -3.60 -1.34 -14.78
N LYS A 146 -4.86 -0.89 -14.76
CA LYS A 146 -5.22 0.53 -14.57
C LYS A 146 -4.71 1.16 -13.26
N ALA A 147 -4.35 0.35 -12.26
CA ALA A 147 -3.80 0.81 -10.98
C ALA A 147 -2.32 1.22 -11.07
N TYR A 148 -1.55 0.51 -11.91
CA TYR A 148 -0.12 0.73 -12.09
C TYR A 148 0.20 1.65 -13.27
N ARG A 149 -0.83 2.10 -14.02
CA ARG A 149 -0.66 3.09 -15.08
C ARG A 149 -0.45 4.47 -14.46
N PRO A 150 0.70 5.13 -14.72
CA PRO A 150 0.96 6.46 -14.20
C PRO A 150 -0.09 7.46 -14.69
N ALA A 151 -0.48 8.39 -13.82
CA ALA A 151 -1.30 9.54 -14.17
C ALA A 151 -0.49 10.59 -14.95
N ARG A 152 0.83 10.63 -14.71
CA ARG A 152 1.81 11.45 -15.47
C ARG A 152 3.03 10.60 -15.80
N GLY A 153 3.62 10.81 -16.97
CA GLY A 153 4.77 10.03 -17.44
C GLY A 153 4.38 8.68 -18.02
N THR A 154 5.33 7.75 -18.08
CA THR A 154 5.17 6.42 -18.68
C THR A 154 5.51 5.32 -17.70
N PHE A 155 4.97 4.13 -17.95
CA PHE A 155 5.42 2.92 -17.26
C PHE A 155 6.83 2.54 -17.78
N PHE A 156 7.50 1.62 -17.09
CA PHE A 156 8.83 1.14 -17.47
C PHE A 156 8.92 0.60 -18.90
N ASP A 157 10.06 0.88 -19.54
CA ASP A 157 10.35 0.46 -20.93
C ASP A 157 10.87 -0.98 -21.00
N SER A 158 11.69 -1.39 -20.01
CA SER A 158 12.27 -2.73 -19.93
C SER A 158 12.30 -3.25 -18.49
N THR A 159 12.56 -4.55 -18.32
CA THR A 159 12.71 -5.20 -17.01
C THR A 159 13.93 -4.73 -16.22
N GLY A 160 14.94 -4.19 -16.89
CA GLY A 160 16.18 -3.68 -16.28
C GLY A 160 16.31 -2.16 -16.40
N ALA A 161 15.22 -1.44 -16.67
CA ALA A 161 15.27 0.00 -16.81
C ALA A 161 15.69 0.67 -15.49
N GLN A 162 16.66 1.59 -15.55
CA GLN A 162 17.03 2.46 -14.42
C GLN A 162 15.99 3.56 -14.21
N ALA A 163 14.76 3.13 -13.93
CA ALA A 163 13.62 4.00 -13.75
C ALA A 163 12.81 3.62 -12.52
N LEU A 164 12.12 4.60 -11.94
CA LEU A 164 11.21 4.38 -10.83
C LEU A 164 9.85 5.04 -11.07
N LEU A 165 8.80 4.48 -10.44
CA LEU A 165 7.49 5.12 -10.35
C LEU A 165 7.24 5.54 -8.91
N ALA A 166 6.86 6.79 -8.72
CA ALA A 166 6.63 7.38 -7.42
C ALA A 166 5.18 7.85 -7.26
N SER A 167 4.74 8.07 -6.03
CA SER A 167 3.49 8.79 -5.77
C SER A 167 3.70 10.32 -5.86
N PRO A 168 2.64 11.10 -6.11
CA PRO A 168 2.70 12.56 -6.04
C PRO A 168 3.13 13.08 -4.66
N SER A 169 2.76 12.39 -3.58
CA SER A 169 3.23 12.66 -2.23
C SER A 169 4.74 12.45 -2.06
N MET A 170 5.32 11.40 -2.66
CA MET A 170 6.76 11.18 -2.64
C MET A 170 7.51 12.29 -3.38
N ALA A 171 7.03 12.71 -4.55
CA ALA A 171 7.60 13.85 -5.26
C ALA A 171 7.60 15.13 -4.39
N ARG A 172 6.49 15.44 -3.70
CA ARG A 172 6.47 16.59 -2.78
C ARG A 172 7.51 16.47 -1.65
N ARG A 173 7.68 15.27 -1.08
CA ARG A 173 8.69 15.02 -0.04
C ARG A 173 10.13 15.17 -0.53
N LEU A 174 10.40 14.80 -1.78
CA LEU A 174 11.68 15.03 -2.46
C LEU A 174 11.91 16.50 -2.81
N GLY A 175 10.93 17.36 -2.58
CA GLY A 175 11.07 18.80 -2.68
C GLY A 175 10.61 19.43 -3.98
N TYR A 176 9.85 18.69 -4.80
CA TYR A 176 9.26 19.24 -6.02
C TYR A 176 8.02 20.07 -5.67
N ASP A 177 8.00 21.37 -6.04
CA ASP A 177 6.85 22.26 -5.83
C ASP A 177 5.59 21.76 -6.53
N ARG A 178 5.78 21.29 -7.78
CA ARG A 178 4.76 20.61 -8.55
C ARG A 178 5.20 19.17 -8.75
N PRO A 179 4.40 18.17 -8.34
CA PRO A 179 4.82 16.77 -8.41
C PRO A 179 5.14 16.37 -9.85
N GLY A 180 4.43 16.91 -10.84
CA GLY A 180 4.68 16.62 -12.26
C GLY A 180 6.08 16.97 -12.77
N ASN A 181 6.79 17.90 -12.12
CA ASN A 181 8.16 18.23 -12.52
C ASN A 181 9.16 17.12 -12.16
N ALA A 182 8.77 16.19 -11.29
CA ALA A 182 9.59 15.02 -11.00
C ALA A 182 9.68 14.07 -12.20
N VAL A 183 8.68 14.04 -13.10
CA VAL A 183 8.69 13.12 -14.25
C VAL A 183 9.82 13.49 -15.21
N GLY A 184 10.71 12.54 -15.46
CA GLY A 184 11.89 12.73 -16.29
C GLY A 184 13.13 13.17 -15.53
N ASP A 185 12.99 13.61 -14.28
CA ASP A 185 14.12 13.98 -13.44
C ASP A 185 14.89 12.75 -12.93
N THR A 186 16.15 12.92 -12.57
CA THR A 186 17.03 11.88 -12.06
C THR A 186 17.19 12.02 -10.55
N VAL A 187 16.95 10.92 -9.83
CA VAL A 187 17.14 10.84 -8.40
C VAL A 187 18.11 9.72 -8.07
N THR A 188 18.86 9.88 -6.98
CA THR A 188 19.82 8.87 -6.53
C THR A 188 19.11 7.94 -5.56
N LEU A 189 19.05 6.66 -5.91
CA LEU A 189 18.56 5.60 -5.05
C LEU A 189 19.74 4.97 -4.32
N THR A 190 19.78 5.09 -3.00
CA THR A 190 20.81 4.46 -2.18
C THR A 190 20.21 3.23 -1.48
N THR A 191 20.79 2.07 -1.74
CA THR A 191 20.54 0.84 -0.98
C THR A 191 21.65 0.64 0.05
N ALA A 192 21.33 -0.07 1.13
CA ALA A 192 22.27 -0.47 2.16
C ALA A 192 22.30 -2.00 2.19
N THR A 193 23.38 -2.60 1.69
CA THR A 193 23.61 -4.04 1.72
C THR A 193 24.59 -4.39 2.83
N LEU A 194 24.34 -5.48 3.56
CA LEU A 194 25.32 -6.02 4.48
C LEU A 194 26.35 -6.83 3.68
N ASP A 195 27.62 -6.46 3.78
CA ASP A 195 28.69 -7.22 3.14
C ASP A 195 29.01 -8.47 3.98
N LEU A 196 28.51 -9.62 3.53
CA LEU A 196 28.74 -10.92 4.17
C LEU A 196 30.21 -11.38 4.11
N GLY A 197 31.02 -10.85 3.18
CA GLY A 197 32.45 -11.13 3.09
C GLY A 197 33.22 -10.51 4.26
N GLU A 198 32.80 -9.33 4.70
CA GLU A 198 33.37 -8.66 5.87
C GLU A 198 32.79 -9.15 7.19
N ILE A 199 31.70 -9.94 7.21
CA ILE A 199 31.14 -10.48 8.45
C ILE A 199 32.13 -11.41 9.17
N GLY A 200 32.96 -12.16 8.45
CA GLY A 200 34.02 -12.96 9.05
C GLY A 200 35.01 -12.11 9.85
N ALA A 201 35.37 -10.93 9.32
CA ALA A 201 36.20 -9.94 10.01
C ALA A 201 35.42 -9.22 11.12
N ALA A 202 34.16 -8.85 10.88
CA ALA A 202 33.29 -8.16 11.83
C ALA A 202 32.94 -9.04 13.04
N ALA A 203 32.86 -10.36 12.90
CA ALA A 203 32.69 -11.31 14.01
C ALA A 203 33.90 -11.29 14.95
N THR A 204 35.11 -11.12 14.42
CA THR A 204 36.32 -10.95 15.24
C THR A 204 36.41 -9.55 15.87
N MET A 205 35.85 -8.53 15.22
CA MET A 205 35.73 -7.17 15.78
C MET A 205 34.60 -7.05 16.83
N LEU A 206 33.52 -7.82 16.71
CA LEU A 206 32.42 -7.90 17.68
C LEU A 206 32.91 -8.41 19.03
N GLN A 207 33.91 -9.30 19.05
CA GLN A 207 34.57 -9.77 20.28
C GLN A 207 35.43 -8.68 20.96
N ARG A 208 35.75 -7.57 20.28
CA ARG A 208 36.64 -6.50 20.78
C ARG A 208 35.95 -5.20 21.17
N GLY A 209 34.62 -5.14 21.17
CA GLY A 209 33.85 -3.94 21.48
C GLY A 209 33.53 -3.14 20.21
N LEU A 210 32.23 -3.01 19.93
CA LEU A 210 31.60 -2.61 18.66
C LEU A 210 32.15 -1.34 17.99
N SER A 211 32.34 -1.43 16.67
CA SER A 211 32.35 -0.28 15.75
C SER A 211 31.58 -0.63 14.47
N GLY A 212 30.25 -0.74 14.58
CA GLY A 212 29.33 -0.81 13.43
C GLY A 212 29.28 -2.14 12.67
N LEU A 213 28.12 -2.45 12.08
CA LEU A 213 28.02 -3.49 11.05
C LEU A 213 28.61 -2.91 9.74
N PRO A 214 29.36 -3.71 8.95
CA PRO A 214 29.83 -3.28 7.63
C PRO A 214 28.63 -3.16 6.69
N ILE A 215 28.14 -1.93 6.51
CA ILE A 215 27.05 -1.60 5.60
C ILE A 215 27.66 -0.94 4.37
N GLU A 216 27.63 -1.65 3.25
CA GLU A 216 27.99 -1.09 1.95
C GLU A 216 26.79 -0.29 1.41
N LYS A 217 27.01 0.98 1.08
CA LYS A 217 26.00 1.83 0.44
C LYS A 217 26.26 1.88 -1.05
N LYS A 218 25.33 1.37 -1.86
CA LYS A 218 25.39 1.48 -3.32
C LYS A 218 24.40 2.52 -3.81
N ASN A 219 24.90 3.43 -4.65
CA ASN A 219 24.13 4.53 -5.24
C ASN A 219 23.78 4.17 -6.68
N TYR A 220 22.49 4.19 -6.99
CA TYR A 220 21.96 3.94 -8.31
C TYR A 220 21.22 5.19 -8.81
N PRO A 221 21.72 5.87 -9.85
CA PRO A 221 20.96 6.94 -10.49
C PRO A 221 19.74 6.33 -11.17
N MET A 222 18.56 6.87 -10.90
CA MET A 222 17.31 6.40 -11.47
C MET A 222 16.47 7.56 -12.00
N ARG A 223 15.89 7.38 -13.18
CA ARG A 223 14.95 8.35 -13.74
C ARG A 223 13.56 8.12 -13.17
N VAL A 224 12.87 9.18 -12.75
CA VAL A 224 11.46 9.08 -12.42
C VAL A 224 10.67 8.93 -13.72
N ALA A 225 10.23 7.72 -14.05
CA ALA A 225 9.50 7.44 -15.30
C ALA A 225 8.08 8.00 -15.27
N GLY A 226 7.46 8.03 -14.10
CA GLY A 226 6.08 8.50 -13.96
C GLY A 226 5.58 8.56 -12.54
N LEU A 227 4.42 9.18 -12.38
CA LEU A 227 3.73 9.34 -11.11
C LEU A 227 2.41 8.58 -11.12
N LEU A 228 2.19 7.78 -10.09
CA LEU A 228 0.93 7.06 -9.89
C LEU A 228 -0.19 8.02 -9.47
N SER A 229 -1.43 7.54 -9.52
CA SER A 229 -2.60 8.29 -9.02
C SER A 229 -2.73 8.11 -7.50
N GLU A 230 -2.87 9.20 -6.72
CA GLU A 230 -3.04 9.13 -5.26
C GLU A 230 -4.28 8.32 -4.85
N GLU A 231 -5.38 8.42 -5.60
CA GLU A 231 -6.64 7.69 -5.32
C GLU A 231 -6.49 6.16 -5.39
N LYS A 232 -5.49 5.66 -6.12
CA LYS A 232 -5.27 4.21 -6.33
C LYS A 232 -4.11 3.66 -5.50
N ALA A 233 -3.42 4.53 -4.78
CA ALA A 233 -2.26 4.20 -3.95
C ALA A 233 -2.59 4.12 -2.46
N ALA A 234 -3.86 4.26 -2.07
CA ALA A 234 -4.33 4.53 -0.70
C ALA A 234 -3.76 3.62 0.40
N LEU A 235 -3.36 2.38 0.09
CA LEU A 235 -2.84 1.42 1.10
C LEU A 235 -1.40 0.98 0.91
N SER A 236 -0.82 1.35 -0.22
CA SER A 236 0.59 1.12 -0.46
C SER A 236 1.29 2.31 0.18
N GLY A 237 1.63 2.18 1.47
CA GLY A 237 2.03 3.28 2.36
C GLY A 237 2.83 4.41 1.69
N PHE A 238 2.64 5.63 2.20
CA PHE A 238 3.18 6.91 1.73
C PHE A 238 4.71 6.99 1.48
N SER A 239 5.42 5.86 1.63
CA SER A 239 6.83 5.64 1.40
C SER A 239 7.16 4.63 0.28
N ARG A 240 6.20 4.04 -0.44
CA ARG A 240 6.53 3.06 -1.52
C ARG A 240 6.98 3.75 -2.80
N VAL A 241 8.00 3.17 -3.42
CA VAL A 241 8.42 3.45 -4.80
C VAL A 241 8.49 2.15 -5.57
N LEU A 242 8.05 2.16 -6.82
CA LEU A 242 8.08 0.97 -7.68
C LEU A 242 9.34 0.98 -8.53
N VAL A 243 9.96 -0.18 -8.66
CA VAL A 243 11.10 -0.41 -9.55
C VAL A 243 10.87 -1.66 -10.41
N PRO A 244 11.47 -1.76 -11.60
CA PRO A 244 11.41 -2.96 -12.41
C PRO A 244 12.00 -4.17 -11.68
N LEU A 245 11.36 -5.33 -11.85
CA LEU A 245 11.81 -6.58 -11.21
C LEU A 245 13.26 -6.96 -11.52
N GLY A 246 13.76 -6.70 -12.73
CA GLY A 246 15.15 -7.00 -13.08
C GLY A 246 16.13 -6.13 -12.30
N THR A 247 15.90 -4.82 -12.30
CA THR A 247 16.71 -3.86 -11.53
C THR A 247 16.69 -4.13 -10.03
N ALA A 248 15.52 -4.50 -9.48
CA ALA A 248 15.40 -4.85 -8.06
C ALA A 248 16.21 -6.09 -7.67
N ARG A 249 16.31 -7.09 -8.56
CA ARG A 249 17.11 -8.31 -8.34
C ARG A 249 18.61 -8.03 -8.32
N GLU A 250 19.07 -7.01 -9.03
CA GLU A 250 20.48 -6.60 -9.05
C GLU A 250 20.87 -5.76 -7.83
N MET A 251 19.88 -5.13 -7.17
CA MET A 251 20.09 -4.25 -6.00
C MET A 251 20.03 -4.96 -4.65
N GLN A 252 19.63 -6.23 -4.63
CA GLN A 252 19.58 -7.11 -3.45
C GLN A 252 20.89 -7.89 -3.32
#